data_AF-A0A956E8E4-F1
#
_entry.id   AF-A0A956E8E4-F1
#
_cell.length_a   1.000
_cell.length_b   1.000
_cell.length_c   1.000
_cell.angle_alpha   90.00
_cell.angle_beta   90.00
_cell.angle_gamma   90.00
#
_symmetry.space_group_name_H-M   'P 1'
#
loop_
_entity.id
_entity.type
_entity.pdbx_description
1 polymer ?
#
loop_
_entity_poly.entity_id
_entity_poly.type
_entity_poly.pdbx_seq_one_letter_code
_entity_poly.pdbx_strand_id
1 'polypeptide(L)'
;MHAGAAGETAAGGTAAGGSNAGAAGGRGDAAAYPDSIRCLPGDADPRCGPGFDPDAPMDQATLDAALSAGLSAWTDPSSEGGACVNCHSPDAIDLAWIGYSDCDIERRALDHVAPDQAAAIVELVHAQRQIHAIAKPLHPDRYRPLQPGYEPFGDPRDDLEVAD
;
A
#
# COMPACT_ATOMS: atom_id res chain seq x y z
N MET A 1 -2.23 -16.07 -61.20
CA MET A 1 -3.21 -17.17 -61.27
C MET A 1 -3.40 -17.63 -59.84
N HIS A 2 -4.51 -17.47 -59.10
CA HIS A 2 -5.93 -17.37 -59.41
C HIS A 2 -6.58 -16.16 -58.72
N ALA A 3 -7.62 -15.65 -59.37
CA ALA A 3 -8.56 -14.66 -58.89
C ALA A 3 -9.65 -15.28 -57.99
N GLY A 4 -10.38 -14.45 -57.25
CA GLY A 4 -11.66 -14.84 -56.65
C GLY A 4 -12.10 -13.90 -55.52
N ALA A 5 -12.78 -12.82 -55.89
CA ALA A 5 -13.36 -11.81 -55.00
C ALA A 5 -14.87 -12.06 -54.76
N ALA A 6 -15.37 -11.61 -53.59
CA ALA A 6 -16.71 -11.04 -53.32
C ALA A 6 -16.84 -10.95 -51.77
N GLY A 7 -17.23 -9.87 -51.09
CA GLY A 7 -17.92 -8.64 -51.51
C GLY A 7 -19.31 -8.59 -50.88
N GLU A 8 -19.52 -7.71 -49.87
CA GLU A 8 -20.76 -7.00 -49.44
C GLU A 8 -20.44 -6.29 -48.09
N THR A 9 -20.25 -4.96 -47.97
CA THR A 9 -21.18 -3.81 -47.89
C THR A 9 -22.40 -4.04 -46.98
N ALA A 10 -22.89 -3.15 -46.12
CA ALA A 10 -22.50 -1.87 -45.51
C ALA A 10 -23.64 -1.52 -44.50
N ALA A 11 -23.34 -0.82 -43.39
CA ALA A 11 -24.24 0.08 -42.61
C ALA A 11 -23.52 0.37 -41.28
N GLY A 12 -23.27 1.60 -40.83
CA GLY A 12 -24.16 2.75 -40.82
C GLY A 12 -24.85 2.83 -39.46
N GLY A 13 -24.22 3.50 -38.49
CA GLY A 13 -24.80 3.69 -37.16
C GLY A 13 -23.90 4.46 -36.21
N THR A 14 -23.95 5.80 -36.28
CA THR A 14 -23.50 6.69 -35.20
C THR A 14 -24.49 6.59 -34.03
N ALA A 15 -23.99 6.29 -32.84
CA ALA A 15 -24.69 6.58 -31.59
C ALA A 15 -23.68 7.09 -30.55
N ALA A 16 -23.94 8.32 -30.11
CA ALA A 16 -23.25 9.01 -29.06
C ALA A 16 -23.64 8.46 -27.68
N GLY A 17 -22.76 8.70 -26.70
CA GLY A 17 -23.14 9.03 -25.33
C GLY A 17 -23.52 7.86 -24.42
N GLY A 18 -22.72 7.66 -23.38
CA GLY A 18 -23.11 6.82 -22.26
C GLY A 18 -21.95 6.42 -21.36
N SER A 19 -21.31 7.39 -20.73
CA SER A 19 -20.46 7.14 -19.56
C SER A 19 -21.31 6.53 -18.46
N ASN A 20 -21.33 5.20 -18.35
CA ASN A 20 -21.80 4.56 -17.13
C ASN A 20 -20.61 4.44 -16.19
N ALA A 21 -20.35 5.55 -15.49
CA ALA A 21 -19.79 5.48 -14.16
C ALA A 21 -20.73 4.61 -13.32
N GLY A 22 -20.38 3.33 -13.20
CA GLY A 22 -21.04 2.41 -12.30
C GLY A 22 -20.91 2.99 -10.89
N ALA A 23 -22.03 3.46 -10.37
CA ALA A 23 -22.16 3.99 -9.04
C ALA A 23 -21.54 3.00 -8.05
N ALA A 24 -20.49 3.45 -7.36
CA ALA A 24 -19.95 2.75 -6.21
C ALA A 24 -21.08 2.61 -5.18
N GLY A 25 -21.57 1.38 -5.02
CA GLY A 25 -22.47 1.00 -3.94
C GLY A 25 -21.87 1.46 -2.61
N GLY A 26 -22.74 1.97 -1.73
CA GLY A 26 -22.38 2.59 -0.46
C GLY A 26 -21.33 1.79 0.29
N ARG A 27 -20.11 2.36 0.36
CA ARG A 27 -19.07 1.93 1.27
C ARG A 27 -19.64 2.17 2.67
N GLY A 28 -19.91 1.09 3.41
CA GLY A 28 -20.17 1.18 4.84
C GLY A 28 -19.08 2.05 5.47
N ASP A 29 -19.47 2.92 6.41
CA ASP A 29 -18.62 3.94 6.99
C ASP A 29 -17.21 3.39 7.23
N ALA A 30 -16.24 3.85 6.42
CA ALA A 30 -14.85 3.47 6.59
C ALA A 30 -14.49 3.74 8.05
N ALA A 31 -13.85 2.78 8.73
CA ALA A 31 -13.53 2.89 10.15
C ALA A 31 -12.92 4.27 10.46
N ALA A 32 -13.66 5.08 11.21
CA ALA A 32 -13.26 6.45 11.52
C ALA A 32 -12.33 6.41 12.74
N TYR A 33 -11.02 6.31 12.50
CA TYR A 33 -10.02 6.45 13.55
C TYR A 33 -9.86 7.91 13.97
N PRO A 34 -9.77 8.22 15.28
CA PRO A 34 -9.56 9.58 15.77
C PRO A 34 -8.17 10.10 15.37
N ASP A 35 -8.03 11.42 15.24
CA ASP A 35 -6.76 12.07 14.89
C ASP A 35 -5.63 11.77 15.90
N SER A 36 -5.96 11.43 17.15
CA SER A 36 -4.98 11.08 18.19
C SER A 36 -4.13 9.85 17.86
N ILE A 37 -4.61 8.96 16.98
CA ILE A 37 -3.88 7.74 16.57
C ILE A 37 -3.43 7.78 15.10
N ARG A 38 -3.44 8.95 14.48
CA ARG A 38 -3.00 9.14 13.09
C ARG A 38 -1.64 9.84 13.03
N CYS A 39 -0.94 9.64 11.92
CA CYS A 39 0.12 10.51 11.48
C CYS A 39 -0.51 11.75 10.85
N LEU A 40 -0.41 12.90 11.51
CA LEU A 40 -0.97 14.15 11.00
C LEU A 40 0.09 14.91 10.18
N PRO A 41 -0.30 15.57 9.09
CA PRO A 41 0.61 16.46 8.36
C PRO A 41 1.19 17.52 9.29
N GLY A 42 2.53 17.62 9.33
CA GLY A 42 3.25 18.56 10.19
C GLY A 42 3.65 18.00 11.56
N ASP A 43 3.19 16.82 11.95
CA ASP A 43 3.75 16.10 13.09
C ASP A 43 5.17 15.63 12.71
N ALA A 44 6.19 16.15 13.41
CA ALA A 44 7.59 15.79 13.18
C ALA A 44 7.97 14.43 13.81
N ASP A 45 7.02 13.52 13.98
CA ASP A 45 7.28 12.21 14.57
C ASP A 45 8.03 11.34 13.54
N PRO A 46 9.29 10.95 13.79
CA PRO A 46 10.10 10.24 12.80
C PRO A 46 9.59 8.84 12.48
N ARG A 47 8.67 8.31 13.28
CA ARG A 47 8.02 7.01 13.05
C ARG A 47 6.94 7.08 11.98
N CYS A 48 6.43 8.27 11.69
CA CYS A 48 5.36 8.49 10.73
C CYS A 48 5.91 8.65 9.32
N GLY A 49 5.48 7.77 8.41
CA GLY A 49 5.66 7.93 6.97
C GLY A 49 4.63 8.89 6.35
N PRO A 50 4.89 9.40 5.14
CA PRO A 50 4.00 10.33 4.49
C PRO A 50 2.69 9.65 4.08
N GLY A 51 1.57 10.32 4.31
CA GLY A 51 0.29 9.93 3.69
C GLY A 51 0.25 10.28 2.20
N PHE A 52 -0.81 9.86 1.52
CA PHE A 52 -1.09 10.31 0.17
C PHE A 52 -1.36 11.82 0.12
N ASP A 53 -0.63 12.53 -0.74
CA ASP A 53 -0.85 13.94 -1.06
C ASP A 53 -1.70 14.10 -2.33
N PRO A 54 -2.96 14.56 -2.23
CA PRO A 54 -3.82 14.76 -3.39
C PRO A 54 -3.37 15.90 -4.31
N ASP A 55 -2.51 16.81 -3.82
CA ASP A 55 -1.98 17.93 -4.61
C ASP A 55 -0.73 17.51 -5.43
N ALA A 56 -0.14 16.36 -5.11
CA ALA A 56 1.01 15.79 -5.80
C ALA A 56 0.85 14.27 -6.06
N PRO A 57 -0.20 13.82 -6.76
CA PRO A 57 -0.40 12.41 -7.04
C PRO A 57 0.66 11.88 -8.01
N MET A 58 1.05 10.62 -7.85
CA MET A 58 1.75 9.87 -8.88
C MET A 58 0.90 9.88 -10.15
N ASP A 59 1.55 10.14 -11.29
CA ASP A 59 0.90 9.91 -12.58
C ASP A 59 0.65 8.40 -12.80
N GLN A 60 -0.21 8.08 -13.76
CA GLN A 60 -0.61 6.70 -13.99
C GLN A 60 0.58 5.78 -14.32
N ALA A 61 1.55 6.28 -15.08
CA ALA A 61 2.71 5.47 -15.49
C ALA A 61 3.61 5.15 -14.31
N THR A 62 3.81 6.12 -13.42
CA THR A 62 4.57 5.99 -12.17
C THR A 62 3.86 5.05 -11.21
N LEU A 63 2.54 5.21 -11.07
CA LEU A 63 1.72 4.34 -10.24
C LEU A 63 1.79 2.88 -10.72
N ASP A 64 1.63 2.65 -12.02
CA ASP A 64 1.70 1.31 -12.61
C ASP A 64 3.11 0.68 -12.44
N ALA A 65 4.16 1.49 -12.59
CA ALA A 65 5.53 1.04 -12.38
C ALA A 65 5.79 0.65 -10.90
N ALA A 66 5.34 1.48 -9.95
CA ALA A 66 5.45 1.22 -8.52
C ALA A 66 4.71 -0.07 -8.12
N LEU A 67 3.47 -0.23 -8.58
CA LEU A 67 2.68 -1.45 -8.36
C LEU A 67 3.38 -2.68 -8.96
N SER A 68 3.81 -2.61 -10.21
CA SER A 68 4.41 -3.75 -10.89
C SER A 68 5.73 -4.19 -10.25
N ALA A 69 6.64 -3.25 -10.01
CA ALA A 69 7.94 -3.55 -9.44
C ALA A 69 7.81 -4.02 -7.99
N GLY A 70 7.01 -3.30 -7.19
CA GLY A 70 6.85 -3.61 -5.78
C GLY A 70 6.07 -4.91 -5.54
N LEU A 71 5.00 -5.21 -6.30
CA LEU A 71 4.31 -6.50 -6.17
C LEU A 71 5.19 -7.67 -6.61
N SER A 72 6.06 -7.47 -7.60
CA SER A 72 7.04 -8.48 -8.00
C SER A 72 8.03 -8.78 -6.86
N ALA A 73 8.52 -7.76 -6.16
CA ALA A 73 9.38 -7.95 -4.98
C ALA A 73 8.60 -8.57 -3.80
N TRP A 74 7.37 -8.10 -3.56
CA TRP A 74 6.51 -8.51 -2.45
C TRP A 74 6.11 -9.99 -2.51
N THR A 75 5.96 -10.53 -3.72
CA THR A 75 5.52 -11.90 -3.97
C THR A 75 6.68 -12.84 -4.34
N ASP A 76 7.92 -12.35 -4.36
CA ASP A 76 9.10 -13.12 -4.76
C ASP A 76 9.31 -14.32 -3.82
N PRO A 77 9.15 -15.58 -4.29
CA PRO A 77 9.33 -16.74 -3.44
C PRO A 77 10.81 -17.01 -3.10
N SER A 78 11.75 -16.32 -3.74
CA SER A 78 13.18 -16.47 -3.53
C SER A 78 13.76 -15.57 -2.43
N SER A 79 12.96 -14.66 -1.88
CA SER A 79 13.38 -13.79 -0.76
C SER A 79 13.76 -14.59 0.49
N GLU A 80 14.69 -14.05 1.28
CA GLU A 80 15.12 -14.69 2.52
C GLU A 80 13.98 -14.70 3.54
N GLY A 81 13.66 -15.88 4.09
CA GLY A 81 12.49 -16.06 4.95
C GLY A 81 11.16 -16.20 4.19
N GLY A 82 11.17 -16.18 2.86
CA GLY A 82 10.00 -16.33 1.99
C GLY A 82 9.30 -15.01 1.66
N ALA A 83 8.35 -15.08 0.73
CA ALA A 83 7.64 -13.90 0.21
C ALA A 83 6.90 -13.12 1.32
N CYS A 84 6.84 -11.79 1.19
CA CYS A 84 6.21 -10.90 2.16
C CYS A 84 4.74 -11.26 2.42
N VAL A 85 4.04 -11.75 1.38
CA VAL A 85 2.64 -12.22 1.46
C VAL A 85 2.40 -13.37 2.43
N ASN A 86 3.44 -14.05 2.92
CA ASN A 86 3.30 -15.09 3.93
C ASN A 86 2.96 -14.51 5.33
N CYS A 87 3.31 -13.25 5.59
CA CYS A 87 3.11 -12.59 6.89
C CYS A 87 2.24 -11.32 6.80
N HIS A 88 2.15 -10.73 5.61
CA HIS A 88 1.43 -9.48 5.37
C HIS A 88 0.26 -9.66 4.41
N SER A 89 -0.52 -8.59 4.24
CA SER A 89 -1.57 -8.60 3.21
C SER A 89 -0.97 -8.83 1.82
N PRO A 90 -1.71 -9.44 0.87
CA PRO A 90 -1.19 -9.79 -0.44
C PRO A 90 -0.67 -8.62 -1.28
N ASP A 91 -1.08 -7.40 -0.95
CA ASP A 91 -0.83 -6.17 -1.71
C ASP A 91 -0.20 -5.05 -0.85
N ALA A 92 0.32 -5.37 0.34
CA ALA A 92 0.90 -4.42 1.29
C ALA A 92 -0.06 -3.32 1.82
N ILE A 93 -1.38 -3.48 1.68
CA ILE A 93 -2.36 -2.50 2.17
C ILE A 93 -2.28 -2.31 3.70
N ASP A 94 -1.85 -3.32 4.44
CA ASP A 94 -1.61 -3.21 5.89
C ASP A 94 -0.48 -2.23 6.23
N LEU A 95 0.61 -2.21 5.46
CA LEU A 95 1.69 -1.23 5.60
C LEU A 95 1.31 0.16 5.06
N ALA A 96 0.41 0.23 4.08
CA ALA A 96 -0.12 1.52 3.62
C ALA A 96 -1.02 2.17 4.69
N TRP A 97 -1.83 1.38 5.38
CA TRP A 97 -2.69 1.85 6.46
C TRP A 97 -1.92 2.20 7.74
N ILE A 98 -0.94 1.39 8.13
CA ILE A 98 -0.08 1.66 9.29
C ILE A 98 1.10 2.48 8.80
N GLY A 99 1.11 3.78 9.10
CA GLY A 99 2.00 4.79 8.56
C GLY A 99 3.43 4.69 9.07
N TYR A 100 4.07 3.53 8.96
CA TYR A 100 5.50 3.37 9.17
C TYR A 100 6.28 4.31 8.26
N SER A 101 7.37 4.85 8.79
CA SER A 101 8.32 5.66 8.03
C SER A 101 8.94 4.84 6.90
N ASP A 102 9.31 5.51 5.81
CA ASP A 102 9.98 4.87 4.68
C ASP A 102 11.28 4.20 5.13
N CYS A 103 12.03 4.85 6.03
CA CYS A 103 13.24 4.30 6.63
C CYS A 103 12.96 3.00 7.41
N ASP A 104 11.85 2.90 8.15
CA ASP A 104 11.50 1.67 8.87
C ASP A 104 11.03 0.56 7.94
N ILE A 105 10.27 0.89 6.90
CA ILE A 105 9.85 -0.08 5.87
C ILE A 105 11.08 -0.63 5.16
N GLU A 106 11.98 0.24 4.68
CA GLU A 106 13.21 -0.14 3.99
C GLU A 106 14.11 -0.99 4.90
N ARG A 107 14.38 -0.52 6.12
CA ARG A 107 15.23 -1.24 7.08
C ARG A 107 14.71 -2.66 7.36
N ARG A 108 13.39 -2.85 7.48
CA ARG A 108 12.79 -4.17 7.70
C ARG A 108 12.79 -5.03 6.45
N ALA A 109 12.58 -4.45 5.27
CA ALA A 109 12.63 -5.19 4.01
C ALA A 109 14.04 -5.73 3.71
N LEU A 110 15.08 -4.99 4.08
CA LEU A 110 16.48 -5.39 3.87
C LEU A 110 16.91 -6.68 4.60
N ASP A 111 16.16 -7.13 5.61
CA ASP A 111 16.37 -8.44 6.24
C ASP A 111 15.90 -9.62 5.35
N HIS A 112 15.22 -9.32 4.24
CA HIS A 112 14.53 -10.31 3.40
C HIS A 112 14.84 -10.19 1.91
N VAL A 113 15.06 -8.98 1.41
CA VAL A 113 15.20 -8.69 -0.03
C VAL A 113 16.40 -7.80 -0.33
N ALA A 114 16.80 -7.74 -1.59
CA ALA A 114 17.86 -6.85 -2.04
C ALA A 114 17.48 -5.36 -1.91
N PRO A 115 18.44 -4.42 -1.84
CA PRO A 115 18.14 -3.00 -1.63
C PRO A 115 17.22 -2.36 -2.68
N ASP A 116 17.32 -2.77 -3.95
CA ASP A 116 16.44 -2.30 -5.03
C ASP A 116 15.00 -2.81 -4.86
N GLN A 117 14.84 -4.06 -4.41
CA GLN A 117 13.55 -4.62 -4.06
C GLN A 117 12.94 -3.92 -2.82
N ALA A 118 13.76 -3.60 -1.81
CA ALA A 118 13.32 -2.85 -0.64
C ALA A 118 12.78 -1.46 -1.02
N ALA A 119 13.49 -0.74 -1.89
CA ALA A 119 13.01 0.54 -2.43
C ALA A 119 11.71 0.38 -3.22
N ALA A 120 11.58 -0.67 -4.05
CA ALA A 120 10.34 -0.95 -4.79
C ALA A 120 9.15 -1.25 -3.86
N ILE A 121 9.39 -1.86 -2.68
CA ILE A 121 8.36 -2.09 -1.67
C ILE A 121 7.90 -0.77 -1.03
N VAL A 122 8.81 0.18 -0.76
CA VAL A 122 8.43 1.52 -0.27
C VAL A 122 7.52 2.21 -1.28
N GLU A 123 7.86 2.19 -2.57
CA GLU A 123 7.04 2.76 -3.64
C GLU A 123 5.67 2.07 -3.77
N LEU A 124 5.60 0.74 -3.58
CA LEU A 124 4.32 0.02 -3.51
C LEU A 124 3.44 0.55 -2.36
N VAL A 125 4.02 0.79 -1.19
CA VAL A 125 3.26 1.33 -0.05
C VAL A 125 2.69 2.71 -0.37
N HIS A 126 3.47 3.58 -1.01
CA HIS A 126 2.99 4.90 -1.47
C HIS A 126 1.90 4.79 -2.54
N ALA A 127 2.06 3.89 -3.51
CA ALA A 127 1.05 3.59 -4.52
C ALA A 127 -0.28 3.15 -3.88
N GLN A 128 -0.20 2.29 -2.86
CA GLN A 128 -1.39 1.83 -2.12
C GLN A 128 -2.04 2.95 -1.31
N ARG A 129 -1.25 3.85 -0.71
CA ARG A 129 -1.80 5.06 -0.06
C ARG A 129 -2.56 5.91 -1.06
N GLN A 130 -2.06 6.09 -2.29
CA GLN A 130 -2.77 6.81 -3.34
C GLN A 130 -4.06 6.12 -3.78
N ILE A 131 -4.01 4.83 -4.12
CA ILE A 131 -5.18 4.07 -4.61
C ILE A 131 -6.33 4.08 -3.61
N HIS A 132 -6.00 4.05 -2.31
CA HIS A 132 -6.98 4.04 -1.23
C HIS A 132 -7.23 5.41 -0.60
N ALA A 133 -6.64 6.48 -1.14
CA ALA A 133 -6.75 7.86 -0.63
C ALA A 133 -6.39 8.00 0.86
N ILE A 134 -5.34 7.30 1.31
CA ILE A 134 -4.87 7.30 2.71
C ILE A 134 -4.00 8.53 2.97
N ALA A 135 -4.63 9.69 3.16
CA ALA A 135 -3.91 10.94 3.43
C ALA A 135 -3.34 11.05 4.86
N LYS A 136 -3.91 10.30 5.82
CA LYS A 136 -3.53 10.32 7.24
C LYS A 136 -3.44 8.87 7.74
N PRO A 137 -2.32 8.18 7.48
CA PRO A 137 -2.17 6.79 7.92
C PRO A 137 -2.13 6.71 9.45
N LEU A 138 -2.31 5.51 9.98
CA LEU A 138 -2.33 5.24 11.41
C LEU A 138 -0.92 5.34 11.97
N HIS A 139 -0.76 6.01 13.10
CA HIS A 139 0.53 6.09 13.77
C HIS A 139 0.92 4.70 14.29
N PRO A 140 2.11 4.16 13.94
CA PRO A 140 2.53 2.81 14.34
C PRO A 140 2.32 2.49 15.82
N ASP A 141 2.88 3.33 16.69
CA ASP A 141 2.85 3.07 18.14
C ASP A 141 1.53 3.47 18.82
N ARG A 142 0.73 4.37 18.24
CA ARG A 142 -0.54 4.79 18.88
C ARG A 142 -1.70 3.89 18.46
N TYR A 143 -1.64 3.33 17.25
CA TYR A 143 -2.61 2.35 16.78
C TYR A 143 -2.43 0.99 17.46
N ARG A 144 -1.19 0.61 17.75
CA ARG A 144 -0.84 -0.65 18.40
C ARG A 144 0.10 -0.43 19.60
N PRO A 145 -0.35 0.25 20.67
CA PRO A 145 0.51 0.68 21.77
C PRO A 145 1.10 -0.45 22.61
N LEU A 146 0.57 -1.67 22.48
CA LEU A 146 1.09 -2.86 23.16
C LEU A 146 2.00 -3.70 22.26
N GLN A 147 2.21 -3.31 20.99
CA GLN A 147 3.27 -3.91 20.19
C GLN A 147 4.59 -3.24 20.57
N PRO A 148 5.64 -4.03 20.88
CA PRO A 148 6.93 -3.49 21.28
C PRO A 148 7.45 -2.57 20.17
N GLY A 149 7.75 -1.32 20.53
CA GLY A 149 8.18 -0.25 19.63
C GLY A 149 9.63 -0.43 19.16
N TYR A 150 9.93 -1.57 18.52
CA TYR A 150 11.26 -1.96 18.04
C TYR A 150 12.32 -2.21 19.12
N GLU A 151 12.02 -1.99 20.40
CA GLU A 151 12.87 -2.42 21.49
C GLU A 151 12.60 -3.89 21.85
N PRO A 152 13.65 -4.69 22.08
CA PRO A 152 13.48 -5.97 22.75
C PRO A 152 12.72 -5.74 24.06
N PHE A 153 11.78 -6.63 24.40
CA PHE A 153 11.30 -6.69 25.77
C PHE A 153 12.51 -6.86 26.71
N GLY A 154 12.47 -6.23 27.89
CA GLY A 154 13.44 -6.50 28.95
C GLY A 154 13.39 -7.97 29.38
N ASP A 155 14.03 -8.33 30.50
CA ASP A 155 13.72 -9.64 31.09
C ASP A 155 12.20 -9.64 31.39
N PRO A 156 11.40 -10.55 30.80
CA PRO A 156 9.96 -10.57 31.01
C PRO A 156 9.57 -10.73 32.49
N ARG A 157 10.51 -11.16 33.33
CA ARG A 157 10.34 -11.28 34.78
C ARG A 157 10.38 -9.94 35.52
N ASP A 158 10.96 -8.91 34.91
CA ASP A 158 11.08 -7.57 35.51
C ASP A 158 9.85 -6.70 35.21
N ASP A 159 9.10 -7.02 34.15
CA ASP A 159 8.02 -6.18 33.61
C ASP A 159 6.60 -6.76 33.83
N LEU A 160 6.49 -7.97 34.38
CA LEU A 160 5.20 -8.63 34.66
C LEU A 160 4.87 -8.57 36.16
N GLU A 161 4.27 -7.47 36.61
CA GLU A 161 3.44 -7.50 37.82
C GLU A 161 2.14 -8.25 37.49
N VAL A 162 2.11 -9.55 37.81
CA VAL A 162 0.87 -10.31 37.82
C VAL A 162 0.05 -9.78 38.99
N ALA A 163 -1.03 -9.05 38.70
CA ALA A 163 -1.98 -8.65 39.72
C ALA A 163 -2.61 -9.90 40.36
N ASP A 164 -2.57 -9.96 41.69
CA ASP A 164 -3.16 -11.02 42.52
C ASP A 164 -4.67 -11.23 42.25
#